data_AF-A0A915C8Y5-F1
#
_entry.id   AF-A0A915C8Y5-F1
#
_cell.length_a   1.000
_cell.length_b   1.000
_cell.length_c   1.000
_cell.angle_alpha   90.00
_cell.angle_beta   90.00
_cell.angle_gamma   90.00
#
_symmetry.space_group_name_H-M   'P 1'
#
loop_
_entity.id
_entity.type
_entity.pdbx_description
1 polymer ?
#
loop_
_entity_poly.entity_id
_entity_poly.type
_entity_poly.pdbx_seq_one_letter_code
_entity_poly.pdbx_strand_id
1 'polypeptide(L)'
;MVCGKYFQGRGTNTHAYTHSLDTNHRVYLNLETLKFYCLPDNYEIIDPSLDDIKYVLKPTYTTDYIKNIDKAAKMSRAFDDTTYYPGIVGLNNIKANDYENVILHALSHVPPLRNYFLREENYAGIKRPPGDKLSLLPKRFGELIRKLWNPKAFKAHVSPHEMLQASVLCSERKFQITKQGDASEFLNFLLNTLHIALNGTKKTSSSIVYRIFRGRMHEYTRKVMPVETTEEERRVLSESDQYQEKMKDLPFLYLTLDLPAAPLYRDELMQNIIPQVPLSVLLTKFNGAIEKEYKTYNENFMKRFELVRLPPYLIIMYKRFHKNQWFVEKN
;
A
#
# COMPACT_ATOMS: atom_id res chain seq x y z
N MET A 1 24.11 6.62 -21.44
CA MET A 1 24.94 6.40 -20.24
C MET A 1 25.67 7.65 -19.76
N VAL A 2 26.10 8.54 -20.67
CA VAL A 2 26.89 9.72 -20.27
C VAL A 2 26.06 10.80 -19.56
N CYS A 3 24.87 11.15 -20.07
CA CYS A 3 24.07 12.25 -19.54
C CYS A 3 22.74 11.86 -18.87
N GLY A 4 22.45 10.55 -18.74
CA GLY A 4 21.22 10.04 -18.10
C GLY A 4 19.89 10.36 -18.79
N LYS A 5 19.88 10.98 -19.98
CA LYS A 5 18.67 11.28 -20.74
C LYS A 5 18.20 10.07 -21.56
N TYR A 6 16.88 9.94 -21.72
CA TYR A 6 16.25 8.89 -22.53
C TYR A 6 15.93 9.41 -23.93
N PHE A 7 16.24 8.60 -24.94
CA PHE A 7 15.99 8.93 -26.34
C PHE A 7 15.37 7.72 -27.04
N GLN A 8 14.50 7.99 -28.01
CA GLN A 8 13.83 6.94 -28.77
C GLN A 8 14.69 6.50 -29.96
N GLY A 9 14.74 5.19 -30.18
CA GLY A 9 15.32 4.57 -31.37
C GLY A 9 16.83 4.37 -31.30
N ARG A 10 17.35 3.68 -32.33
CA ARG A 10 18.77 3.32 -32.49
C ARG A 10 19.29 3.58 -33.91
N GLY A 11 18.41 3.60 -34.91
CA GLY A 11 18.80 3.79 -36.31
C GLY A 11 19.28 5.21 -36.61
N THR A 12 19.81 5.40 -37.82
CA THR A 12 20.43 6.66 -38.27
C THR A 12 19.52 7.89 -38.18
N ASN A 13 18.19 7.70 -38.30
CA ASN A 13 17.20 8.79 -38.27
C ASN A 13 16.51 8.93 -36.90
N THR A 14 17.14 8.45 -35.83
CA THR A 14 16.53 8.43 -34.50
C THR A 14 17.17 9.44 -33.56
N HIS A 15 16.41 9.88 -32.55
CA HIS A 15 16.86 10.87 -31.58
C HIS A 15 18.11 10.43 -30.80
N ALA A 16 18.28 9.12 -30.55
CA ALA A 16 19.48 8.63 -29.89
C ALA A 16 20.73 8.75 -30.79
N TYR A 17 20.57 8.50 -32.09
CA TYR A 17 21.66 8.61 -33.06
C TYR A 17 22.07 10.06 -33.26
N THR A 18 21.12 10.98 -33.46
CA THR A 18 21.41 12.42 -33.58
C THR A 18 22.08 12.95 -32.31
N HIS A 19 21.56 12.58 -31.13
CA HIS A 19 22.17 12.96 -29.84
C HIS A 19 23.61 12.45 -29.71
N SER A 20 23.91 11.25 -30.22
CA SER A 20 25.26 10.69 -30.19
C SER A 20 26.26 11.51 -31.01
N LEU A 21 25.82 12.04 -32.15
CA LEU A 21 26.62 12.90 -33.01
C LEU A 21 26.78 14.30 -32.41
N ASP A 22 25.68 14.90 -31.98
CA ASP A 22 25.65 16.30 -31.51
C ASP A 22 26.42 16.50 -30.20
N THR A 23 26.33 15.54 -29.28
CA THR A 23 26.91 15.66 -27.94
C THR A 23 28.10 14.74 -27.69
N ASN A 24 28.55 14.02 -28.71
CA ASN A 24 29.61 13.00 -28.63
C ASN A 24 29.37 11.95 -27.53
N HIS A 25 28.11 11.73 -27.15
CA HIS A 25 27.72 10.70 -26.19
C HIS A 25 27.54 9.38 -26.93
N ARG A 26 28.45 8.43 -26.71
CA ARG A 26 28.50 7.21 -27.54
C ARG A 26 27.85 5.97 -26.94
N VAL A 27 27.70 5.89 -25.61
CA VAL A 27 27.20 4.67 -24.95
C VAL A 27 25.73 4.79 -24.54
N TYR A 28 24.90 3.88 -25.05
CA TYR A 28 23.46 3.81 -24.81
C TYR A 28 23.06 2.44 -24.25
N LEU A 29 21.96 2.41 -23.49
CA LEU A 29 21.35 1.19 -22.96
C LEU A 29 19.93 1.08 -23.51
N ASN A 30 19.62 -0.05 -24.12
CA ASN A 30 18.24 -0.36 -24.48
C ASN A 30 17.47 -0.79 -23.22
N LEU A 31 16.42 -0.04 -22.87
CA LEU A 31 15.68 -0.24 -21.61
C LEU A 31 14.81 -1.51 -21.59
N GLU A 32 14.49 -2.08 -22.75
CA GLU A 32 13.67 -3.30 -22.87
C GLU A 32 14.54 -4.55 -22.91
N THR A 33 15.56 -4.55 -23.77
CA THR A 33 16.44 -5.71 -23.96
C THR A 33 17.62 -5.76 -22.98
N LEU A 34 17.87 -4.67 -22.26
CA LEU A 34 19.01 -4.49 -21.34
C LEU A 34 20.38 -4.67 -22.01
N LYS A 35 20.45 -4.46 -23.32
CA LYS A 35 21.66 -4.51 -24.14
C LYS A 35 22.27 -3.11 -24.30
N PHE A 36 23.59 -3.04 -24.20
CA PHE A 36 24.33 -1.80 -24.43
C PHE A 36 24.72 -1.67 -25.90
N TYR A 37 24.71 -0.44 -26.41
CA TYR A 37 25.09 -0.13 -27.77
C TYR A 37 26.00 1.09 -27.83
N CYS A 38 26.98 1.03 -28.71
CA CYS A 38 27.76 2.20 -29.10
C CYS A 38 27.07 2.88 -30.29
N LEU A 39 26.76 4.17 -30.21
CA LEU A 39 26.31 5.00 -31.33
C LEU A 39 27.35 6.10 -31.58
N PRO A 40 27.58 6.50 -32.85
CA PRO A 40 26.82 6.15 -34.05
C PRO A 40 27.14 4.77 -34.67
N ASP A 41 28.25 4.13 -34.28
CA ASP A 41 28.77 2.91 -34.93
C ASP A 41 27.84 1.68 -34.86
N ASN A 42 26.86 1.72 -33.96
CA ASN A 42 25.74 0.79 -33.83
C ASN A 42 26.11 -0.68 -33.57
N TYR A 43 27.16 -0.94 -32.79
CA TYR A 43 27.51 -2.28 -32.32
C TYR A 43 27.09 -2.52 -30.85
N GLU A 44 26.85 -3.78 -30.50
CA GLU A 44 26.50 -4.20 -29.13
C GLU A 44 27.76 -4.22 -28.24
N ILE A 45 27.69 -3.59 -27.07
CA ILE A 45 28.76 -3.60 -26.07
C ILE A 45 28.45 -4.72 -25.07
N ILE A 46 29.35 -5.69 -24.99
CA ILE A 46 29.26 -6.81 -24.05
C ILE A 46 30.41 -6.66 -23.05
N ASP A 47 30.10 -6.07 -21.90
CA ASP A 47 31.07 -5.82 -20.83
C ASP A 47 30.45 -6.13 -19.45
N PRO A 48 31.05 -7.05 -18.66
CA PRO A 48 30.57 -7.38 -17.31
C PRO A 48 30.59 -6.19 -16.33
N SER A 49 31.44 -5.19 -16.54
CA SER A 49 31.50 -3.99 -15.70
C SER A 49 30.22 -3.15 -15.76
N LEU A 50 29.37 -3.36 -16.76
CA LEU A 50 28.11 -2.66 -16.95
C LEU A 50 26.90 -3.42 -16.37
N ASP A 51 27.11 -4.59 -15.77
CA ASP A 51 26.02 -5.41 -15.24
C ASP A 51 25.37 -4.81 -14.00
N ASP A 52 26.09 -3.96 -13.25
CA ASP A 52 25.55 -3.19 -12.14
C ASP A 52 24.47 -2.20 -12.61
N ILE A 53 24.68 -1.52 -13.73
CA ILE A 53 23.71 -0.62 -14.37
C ILE A 53 22.46 -1.40 -14.79
N LYS A 54 22.63 -2.59 -15.41
CA LYS A 54 21.50 -3.46 -15.77
C LYS A 54 20.71 -3.83 -14.52
N TYR A 55 21.42 -4.19 -13.45
CA TYR A 55 20.81 -4.58 -12.18
C TYR A 55 20.10 -3.40 -11.50
N VAL A 56 20.63 -2.18 -11.55
CA VAL A 56 19.96 -0.98 -11.02
C VAL A 56 18.70 -0.65 -11.81
N LEU A 57 18.74 -0.79 -13.14
CA LEU A 57 17.58 -0.55 -13.99
C LEU A 57 16.48 -1.58 -13.74
N LYS A 58 16.83 -2.87 -13.66
CA LYS A 58 15.90 -3.98 -13.43
C LYS A 58 16.48 -4.96 -12.39
N PRO A 59 16.31 -4.68 -11.08
CA PRO A 59 16.83 -5.56 -10.03
C PRO A 59 16.14 -6.93 -10.09
N THR A 60 16.92 -8.00 -9.99
CA THR A 60 16.44 -9.38 -10.03
C THR A 60 16.85 -10.13 -8.77
N TYR A 61 15.99 -11.04 -8.30
CA TYR A 61 16.16 -11.69 -7.01
C TYR A 61 16.02 -13.22 -7.14
N THR A 62 17.02 -13.94 -6.64
CA THR A 62 16.97 -15.41 -6.58
C THR A 62 16.12 -15.86 -5.39
N THR A 63 15.59 -17.09 -5.45
CA THR A 63 14.82 -17.67 -4.37
C THR A 63 15.61 -17.77 -3.07
N ASP A 64 16.90 -18.09 -3.16
CA ASP A 64 17.76 -18.26 -1.99
C ASP A 64 18.13 -16.92 -1.37
N TYR A 65 18.32 -15.87 -2.19
CA TYR A 65 18.48 -14.52 -1.67
C TYR A 65 17.22 -14.07 -0.91
N ILE A 66 16.04 -14.26 -1.49
CA ILE A 66 14.76 -13.89 -0.86
C ILE A 66 14.54 -14.62 0.48
N LYS A 67 14.95 -15.90 0.59
CA LYS A 67 14.85 -16.66 1.86
C LYS A 67 15.78 -16.12 2.96
N ASN A 68 16.90 -15.51 2.58
CA ASN A 68 17.93 -15.05 3.51
C ASN A 68 17.90 -13.54 3.76
N ILE A 69 17.10 -12.79 3.00
CA ILE A 69 17.05 -11.31 3.06
C ILE A 69 16.71 -10.77 4.45
N ASP A 70 15.85 -11.46 5.20
CA ASP A 70 15.45 -11.06 6.56
C ASP A 70 16.47 -11.48 7.63
N LYS A 71 17.36 -12.42 7.31
CA LYS A 71 18.37 -12.95 8.24
C LYS A 71 19.69 -12.17 8.16
N ALA A 72 19.96 -11.58 6.99
CA ALA A 72 21.20 -10.87 6.72
C ALA A 72 21.06 -9.38 7.06
N ALA A 73 21.44 -8.99 8.28
CA ALA A 73 21.57 -7.58 8.67
C ALA A 73 22.86 -6.95 8.11
N LYS A 74 23.03 -6.98 6.78
CA LYS A 74 24.20 -6.41 6.11
C LYS A 74 23.84 -5.09 5.44
N MET A 75 24.58 -4.04 5.77
CA MET A 75 24.52 -2.78 5.04
C MET A 75 25.08 -2.95 3.63
N SER A 76 24.38 -2.40 2.66
CA SER A 76 24.84 -2.20 1.29
C SER A 76 25.51 -0.84 1.17
N ARG A 77 26.46 -0.73 0.23
CA ARG A 77 27.10 0.53 -0.14
C ARG A 77 26.61 0.93 -1.52
N ALA A 78 26.10 2.15 -1.63
CA ALA A 78 25.71 2.72 -2.90
C ALA A 78 26.94 3.17 -3.70
N PHE A 79 26.74 3.53 -4.98
CA PHE A 79 27.82 4.02 -5.82
C PHE A 79 28.41 5.36 -5.33
N ASP A 80 27.60 6.18 -4.66
CA ASP A 80 28.03 7.44 -4.02
C ASP A 80 28.64 7.24 -2.62
N ASP A 81 29.04 6.02 -2.28
CA ASP A 81 29.58 5.61 -0.97
C ASP A 81 28.62 5.70 0.22
N THR A 82 27.35 6.05 -0.01
CA THR A 82 26.34 6.04 1.05
C THR A 82 26.02 4.61 1.47
N THR A 83 26.15 4.32 2.76
CA THR A 83 25.73 3.04 3.33
C THR A 83 24.23 3.04 3.63
N TYR A 84 23.52 1.98 3.28
CA TYR A 84 22.09 1.84 3.51
C TYR A 84 21.70 0.38 3.76
N TYR A 85 20.53 0.16 4.37
CA TYR A 85 19.94 -1.17 4.45
C TYR A 85 18.94 -1.36 3.30
N PRO A 86 19.03 -2.44 2.50
CA PRO A 86 18.00 -2.74 1.52
C PRO A 86 16.61 -2.76 2.17
N GLY A 87 15.64 -2.08 1.57
CA GLY A 87 14.31 -1.87 2.13
C GLY A 87 14.16 -0.60 2.98
N ILE A 88 15.24 -0.18 3.67
CA ILE A 88 15.31 1.05 4.48
C ILE A 88 16.05 2.14 3.69
N VAL A 89 15.43 2.57 2.59
CA VAL A 89 15.91 3.66 1.73
C VAL A 89 14.85 4.74 1.62
N GLY A 90 15.24 5.99 1.38
CA GLY A 90 14.26 7.08 1.26
C GLY A 90 13.43 6.97 -0.03
N LEU A 91 12.13 7.26 0.04
CA LEU A 91 11.32 7.58 -1.14
C LEU A 91 11.30 9.08 -1.39
N ASN A 92 11.52 9.51 -2.63
CA ASN A 92 11.49 10.93 -2.96
C ASN A 92 10.08 11.51 -2.72
N ASN A 93 10.03 12.63 -1.99
CA ASN A 93 8.85 13.48 -1.93
C ASN A 93 8.90 14.45 -3.13
N ILE A 94 7.99 14.29 -4.08
CA ILE A 94 7.93 15.10 -5.30
C ILE A 94 7.17 16.39 -5.02
N LYS A 95 6.04 16.28 -4.31
CA LYS A 95 5.21 17.39 -3.85
C LYS A 95 4.55 17.02 -2.52
N ALA A 96 3.40 16.33 -2.58
CA ALA A 96 2.56 16.03 -1.42
C ALA A 96 2.18 14.54 -1.40
N ASN A 97 3.13 13.66 -1.73
CA ASN A 97 2.94 12.21 -1.87
C ASN A 97 3.46 11.39 -0.67
N ASP A 98 3.64 12.05 0.48
CA ASP A 98 4.09 11.42 1.72
C ASP A 98 3.12 10.34 2.22
N TYR A 99 1.81 10.57 2.10
CA TYR A 99 0.77 9.60 2.43
C TYR A 99 0.89 8.29 1.64
N GLU A 100 1.27 8.35 0.35
CA GLU A 100 1.56 7.16 -0.44
C GLU A 100 2.88 6.53 0.00
N ASN A 101 3.94 7.33 0.18
CA ASN A 101 5.27 6.83 0.55
C ASN A 101 5.23 6.02 1.86
N VAL A 102 4.51 6.49 2.88
CA VAL A 102 4.36 5.78 4.16
C VAL A 102 3.71 4.41 3.97
N ILE A 103 2.63 4.34 3.17
CA ILE A 103 1.95 3.08 2.89
C ILE A 103 2.82 2.13 2.05
N LEU A 104 3.52 2.65 1.05
CA LEU A 104 4.45 1.87 0.22
C LEU A 104 5.58 1.28 1.07
N HIS A 105 6.14 2.05 2.00
CA HIS A 105 7.13 1.55 2.96
C HIS A 105 6.55 0.49 3.89
N ALA A 106 5.36 0.72 4.46
CA ALA A 106 4.71 -0.23 5.35
C ALA A 106 4.48 -1.57 4.65
N LEU A 107 3.96 -1.56 3.43
CA LEU A 107 3.71 -2.77 2.63
C LEU A 107 5.00 -3.43 2.13
N SER A 108 6.04 -2.64 1.84
CA SER A 108 7.36 -3.14 1.44
C SER A 108 8.03 -3.99 2.53
N HIS A 109 7.72 -3.72 3.80
CA HIS A 109 8.22 -4.45 4.95
C HIS A 109 7.29 -5.57 5.42
N VAL A 110 6.35 -6.01 4.58
CA VAL A 110 5.57 -7.24 4.81
C VAL A 110 6.23 -8.38 4.02
N PRO A 111 7.05 -9.26 4.66
CA PRO A 111 7.83 -10.29 3.97
C PRO A 111 7.08 -11.10 2.92
N PRO A 112 5.88 -11.67 3.17
CA PRO A 112 5.20 -12.46 2.16
C PRO A 112 4.73 -11.63 0.95
N LEU A 113 4.39 -10.35 1.16
CA LEU A 113 3.99 -9.44 0.08
C LEU A 113 5.22 -9.02 -0.72
N ARG A 114 6.27 -8.57 -0.03
CA ARG A 114 7.57 -8.23 -0.61
C ARG A 114 8.11 -9.37 -1.46
N ASN A 115 8.21 -10.57 -0.90
CA ASN A 115 8.78 -11.74 -1.57
C ASN A 115 8.00 -12.09 -2.85
N TYR A 116 6.68 -11.90 -2.84
CA TYR A 116 5.86 -12.05 -4.03
C TYR A 116 6.23 -11.04 -5.11
N PHE A 117 6.38 -9.75 -4.75
CA PHE A 117 6.65 -8.66 -5.69
C PHE A 117 8.13 -8.52 -6.09
N LEU A 118 9.08 -9.12 -5.37
CA LEU A 118 10.49 -9.19 -5.78
C LEU A 118 10.70 -10.09 -7.02
N ARG A 119 9.77 -11.02 -7.29
CA ARG A 119 9.81 -11.95 -8.41
C ARG A 119 8.73 -11.59 -9.42
N GLU A 120 9.14 -10.99 -10.53
CA GLU A 120 8.22 -10.57 -11.59
C GLU A 120 7.40 -11.72 -12.18
N GLU A 121 7.99 -12.92 -12.25
CA GLU A 121 7.35 -14.17 -12.69
C GLU A 121 6.04 -14.48 -11.93
N ASN A 122 5.94 -14.06 -10.66
CA ASN A 122 4.77 -14.34 -9.83
C ASN A 122 3.49 -13.64 -10.31
N TYR A 123 3.63 -12.54 -11.06
CA TYR A 123 2.50 -11.71 -11.49
C TYR A 123 2.56 -11.31 -12.98
N ALA A 124 3.67 -11.56 -13.69
CA ALA A 124 3.81 -11.23 -15.10
C ALA A 124 2.86 -12.05 -16.02
N GLY A 125 2.58 -13.30 -15.65
CA GLY A 125 1.70 -14.19 -16.41
C GLY A 125 0.19 -13.92 -16.23
N ILE A 126 -0.19 -12.97 -15.38
CA ILE A 126 -1.61 -12.68 -15.09
C ILE A 126 -2.23 -11.97 -16.30
N LYS A 127 -3.11 -12.69 -17.01
CA LYS A 127 -3.86 -12.15 -18.15
C LYS A 127 -5.01 -11.27 -17.65
N ARG A 128 -5.08 -10.05 -18.18
CA ARG A 128 -6.19 -9.11 -17.98
C ARG A 128 -6.72 -8.65 -19.34
N PRO A 129 -7.96 -8.12 -19.41
CA PRO A 129 -8.49 -7.57 -20.64
C PRO A 129 -7.55 -6.50 -21.23
N PRO A 130 -7.40 -6.44 -22.57
CA PRO A 130 -6.61 -5.40 -23.21
C PRO A 130 -7.19 -4.02 -22.86
N GLY A 131 -6.30 -3.05 -22.59
CA GLY A 131 -6.69 -1.69 -22.19
C GLY A 131 -7.02 -1.52 -20.71
N ASP A 132 -6.99 -2.58 -19.90
CA ASP A 132 -7.21 -2.46 -18.46
C ASP A 132 -6.03 -1.78 -17.75
N LYS A 133 -6.27 -0.55 -17.30
CA LYS A 133 -5.32 0.30 -16.58
C LYS A 133 -4.82 -0.37 -15.30
N LEU A 134 -5.63 -1.22 -14.66
CA LEU A 134 -5.28 -1.90 -13.41
C LEU A 134 -4.09 -2.86 -13.58
N SER A 135 -3.82 -3.32 -14.80
CA SER A 135 -2.64 -4.17 -15.10
C SER A 135 -1.31 -3.47 -14.81
N LEU A 136 -1.29 -2.13 -14.77
CA LEU A 136 -0.09 -1.34 -14.49
C LEU A 136 0.29 -1.37 -13.01
N LEU A 137 -0.68 -1.45 -12.11
CA LEU A 137 -0.46 -1.27 -10.68
C LEU A 137 0.44 -2.37 -10.07
N PRO A 138 0.21 -3.68 -10.30
CA PRO A 138 1.11 -4.72 -9.80
C PRO A 138 2.52 -4.61 -10.39
N LYS A 139 2.64 -4.20 -11.66
CA LYS A 139 3.93 -4.05 -12.35
C LYS A 139 4.75 -2.92 -11.71
N ARG A 140 4.17 -1.73 -11.57
CA ARG A 140 4.85 -0.58 -10.96
C ARG A 140 5.11 -0.77 -9.48
N PHE A 141 4.19 -1.40 -8.75
CA PHE A 141 4.42 -1.77 -7.36
C PHE A 141 5.58 -2.74 -7.24
N GLY A 142 5.63 -3.81 -8.05
CA GLY A 142 6.75 -4.75 -8.06
C GLY A 142 8.08 -4.13 -8.50
N GLU A 143 8.09 -3.23 -9.48
CA GLU A 143 9.28 -2.44 -9.82
C GLU A 143 9.78 -1.59 -8.65
N LEU A 144 8.87 -0.92 -7.93
CA LEU A 144 9.22 -0.11 -6.77
C LEU A 144 9.79 -0.98 -5.64
N ILE A 145 9.13 -2.10 -5.29
CA ILE A 145 9.62 -3.04 -4.27
C ILE A 145 11.00 -3.57 -4.63
N ARG A 146 11.23 -3.94 -5.90
CA ARG A 146 12.54 -4.39 -6.38
C ARG A 146 13.60 -3.29 -6.30
N LYS A 147 13.25 -2.01 -6.50
CA LYS A 147 14.19 -0.89 -6.34
C LYS A 147 14.48 -0.59 -4.87
N LEU A 148 13.47 -0.63 -3.99
CA LEU A 148 13.63 -0.39 -2.56
C LEU A 148 14.56 -1.42 -1.90
N TRP A 149 14.42 -2.69 -2.28
CA TRP A 149 15.22 -3.80 -1.72
C TRP A 149 16.51 -4.09 -2.50
N ASN A 150 16.92 -3.18 -3.40
CA ASN A 150 18.11 -3.35 -4.22
C ASN A 150 19.39 -3.26 -3.37
N PRO A 151 20.20 -4.33 -3.25
CA PRO A 151 21.44 -4.29 -2.48
C PRO A 151 22.62 -3.62 -3.22
N LYS A 152 22.45 -3.24 -4.48
CA LYS A 152 23.45 -2.63 -5.37
C LYS A 152 22.90 -1.34 -6.00
N ALA A 153 22.22 -0.51 -5.21
CA ALA A 153 21.64 0.74 -5.70
C ALA A 153 22.73 1.78 -5.94
N PHE A 154 22.57 2.64 -6.95
CA PHE A 154 23.50 3.77 -7.15
C PHE A 154 23.33 4.89 -6.12
N LYS A 155 22.15 4.98 -5.50
CA LYS A 155 21.82 5.99 -4.49
C LYS A 155 20.98 5.35 -3.39
N ALA A 156 21.11 5.85 -2.17
CA ALA A 156 20.32 5.42 -1.01
C ALA A 156 18.89 5.99 -0.97
N HIS A 157 18.30 6.31 -2.13
CA HIS A 157 16.91 6.74 -2.27
C HIS A 157 16.33 6.30 -3.62
N VAL A 158 15.01 6.16 -3.67
CA VAL A 158 14.27 5.71 -4.84
C VAL A 158 13.14 6.69 -5.15
N SER A 159 13.01 7.05 -6.43
CA SER A 159 11.87 7.86 -6.87
C SER A 159 10.65 6.97 -7.10
N PRO A 160 9.53 7.20 -6.39
CA PRO A 160 8.30 6.45 -6.60
C PRO A 160 7.48 6.94 -7.81
N HIS A 161 8.00 7.87 -8.62
CA HIS A 161 7.22 8.58 -9.65
C HIS A 161 6.34 7.66 -10.52
N GLU A 162 6.91 6.58 -11.07
CA GLU A 162 6.16 5.62 -11.90
C GLU A 162 5.03 4.90 -11.13
N MET A 163 5.25 4.60 -9.85
CA MET A 163 4.22 4.03 -8.98
C MET A 163 3.11 5.05 -8.73
N LEU A 164 3.47 6.30 -8.44
CA LEU A 164 2.49 7.37 -8.22
C LEU A 164 1.66 7.64 -9.50
N GLN A 165 2.27 7.62 -10.68
CA GLN A 165 1.53 7.75 -11.94
C GLN A 165 0.54 6.61 -12.13
N ALA A 166 0.93 5.37 -11.77
CA ALA A 166 0.00 4.24 -11.77
C ALA A 166 -1.12 4.40 -10.74
N SER A 167 -0.83 4.90 -9.53
CA SER A 167 -1.83 5.24 -8.51
C SER A 167 -2.83 6.27 -9.04
N VAL A 168 -2.37 7.37 -9.65
CA VAL A 168 -3.21 8.43 -10.24
C VAL A 168 -4.11 7.84 -11.33
N LEU A 169 -3.55 7.04 -12.23
CA LEU A 169 -4.29 6.48 -13.37
C LEU A 169 -5.34 5.45 -12.92
N CYS A 170 -4.98 4.56 -12.00
CA CYS A 170 -5.86 3.48 -11.51
C CYS A 170 -6.93 3.98 -10.52
N SER A 171 -6.70 5.14 -9.87
CA SER A 171 -7.65 5.76 -8.95
C SER A 171 -8.53 6.83 -9.59
N GLU A 172 -8.50 6.94 -10.93
CA GLU A 172 -9.26 7.95 -11.67
C GLU A 172 -8.96 9.38 -11.17
N ARG A 173 -7.68 9.65 -10.88
CA ARG A 173 -7.16 10.94 -10.37
C ARG A 173 -7.62 11.30 -8.96
N LYS A 174 -8.10 10.33 -8.17
CA LYS A 174 -8.41 10.53 -6.74
C LYS A 174 -7.14 10.79 -5.92
N PHE A 175 -6.09 10.00 -6.12
CA PHE A 175 -4.80 10.15 -5.44
C PHE A 175 -3.83 10.87 -6.36
N GLN A 176 -3.67 12.18 -6.16
CA GLN A 176 -2.82 13.03 -6.99
C GLN A 176 -1.44 13.20 -6.35
N ILE A 177 -0.42 13.41 -7.18
CA ILE A 177 0.96 13.67 -6.71
C ILE A 177 1.06 15.06 -6.06
N THR A 178 0.30 16.02 -6.58
CA THR A 178 0.34 17.43 -6.20
C THR A 178 -0.53 17.77 -4.99
N LYS A 179 -1.45 16.87 -4.59
CA LYS A 179 -2.39 17.08 -3.50
C LYS A 179 -2.28 15.95 -2.49
N GLN A 180 -2.08 16.31 -1.23
CA GLN A 180 -2.02 15.34 -0.14
C GLN A 180 -3.37 14.64 0.03
N GLY A 181 -3.32 13.31 0.13
CA GLY A 181 -4.47 12.45 0.41
C GLY A 181 -4.39 11.84 1.80
N ASP A 182 -5.42 11.07 2.16
CA ASP A 182 -5.43 10.29 3.39
C ASP A 182 -4.75 8.93 3.17
N ALA A 183 -3.76 8.60 4.01
CA ALA A 183 -3.03 7.33 3.96
C ALA A 183 -3.95 6.11 4.18
N SER A 184 -5.00 6.24 5.00
CA SER A 184 -5.99 5.18 5.21
C SER A 184 -6.79 4.87 3.96
N GLU A 185 -7.26 5.91 3.28
CA GLU A 185 -7.99 5.76 2.03
C GLU A 185 -7.10 5.18 0.92
N PHE A 186 -5.85 5.65 0.85
CA PHE A 186 -4.88 5.13 -0.10
C PHE A 186 -4.54 3.67 0.16
N LEU A 187 -4.33 3.27 1.42
CA LEU A 187 -4.11 1.87 1.79
C LEU A 187 -5.31 0.99 1.36
N ASN A 188 -6.52 1.42 1.68
CA ASN A 188 -7.74 0.68 1.30
C ASN A 188 -7.85 0.54 -0.23
N PHE A 189 -7.59 1.64 -0.96
CA PHE A 189 -7.53 1.61 -2.42
C PHE A 189 -6.46 0.63 -2.93
N LEU A 190 -5.22 0.74 -2.45
CA LEU A 190 -4.10 -0.03 -2.94
C LEU A 190 -4.29 -1.53 -2.70
N LEU A 191 -4.73 -1.94 -1.51
CA LEU A 191 -4.96 -3.35 -1.20
C LEU A 191 -6.07 -3.96 -2.06
N ASN A 192 -7.22 -3.28 -2.17
CA ASN A 192 -8.33 -3.78 -2.99
C ASN A 192 -7.98 -3.78 -4.47
N THR A 193 -7.32 -2.74 -4.95
CA THR A 193 -6.95 -2.62 -6.36
C THR A 193 -5.87 -3.63 -6.73
N LEU A 194 -4.87 -3.88 -5.88
CA LEU A 194 -3.91 -4.98 -6.08
C LEU A 194 -4.60 -6.34 -6.06
N HIS A 195 -5.56 -6.56 -5.15
CA HIS A 195 -6.33 -7.81 -5.14
C HIS A 195 -7.05 -8.04 -6.47
N ILE A 196 -7.77 -7.03 -6.97
CA ILE A 196 -8.50 -7.10 -8.23
C ILE A 196 -7.51 -7.26 -9.40
N ALA A 197 -6.45 -6.46 -9.44
CA ALA A 197 -5.43 -6.46 -10.50
C ALA A 197 -4.71 -7.81 -10.63
N LEU A 198 -4.55 -8.54 -9.52
CA LEU A 198 -3.98 -9.89 -9.49
C LEU A 198 -5.01 -11.01 -9.77
N ASN A 199 -6.16 -10.67 -10.37
CA ASN A 199 -7.29 -11.59 -10.62
C ASN A 199 -7.81 -12.29 -9.36
N GLY A 200 -7.77 -11.58 -8.23
CA GLY A 200 -8.32 -12.05 -6.96
C GLY A 200 -9.82 -12.31 -7.06
N THR A 201 -10.25 -13.38 -6.38
CA THR A 201 -11.66 -13.77 -6.25
C THR A 201 -12.11 -13.69 -4.79
N LYS A 202 -13.40 -13.94 -4.52
CA LYS A 202 -13.95 -13.97 -3.16
C LYS A 202 -13.32 -15.01 -2.23
N LYS A 203 -12.51 -15.95 -2.73
CA LYS A 203 -11.79 -16.95 -1.91
C LYS A 203 -10.63 -16.30 -1.14
N THR A 204 -10.36 -16.73 0.09
CA THR A 204 -9.32 -16.15 0.95
C THR A 204 -7.91 -16.36 0.40
N SER A 205 -7.67 -17.44 -0.33
CA SER A 205 -6.35 -17.76 -0.94
C SER A 205 -6.21 -17.29 -2.38
N SER A 206 -7.15 -16.49 -2.89
CA SER A 206 -7.21 -16.16 -4.33
C SER A 206 -6.12 -15.20 -4.79
N SER A 207 -5.65 -14.32 -3.90
CA SER A 207 -4.53 -13.42 -4.18
C SER A 207 -3.60 -13.33 -2.97
N ILE A 208 -2.38 -12.89 -3.22
CA ILE A 208 -1.39 -12.66 -2.17
C ILE A 208 -1.92 -11.70 -1.10
N VAL A 209 -2.68 -10.68 -1.49
CA VAL A 209 -3.27 -9.68 -0.59
C VAL A 209 -4.23 -10.34 0.40
N TYR A 210 -5.17 -11.15 -0.10
CA TYR A 210 -6.14 -11.81 0.79
C TYR A 210 -5.49 -12.90 1.64
N ARG A 211 -4.48 -13.60 1.12
CA ARG A 211 -3.73 -14.59 1.92
C ARG A 211 -3.02 -13.96 3.12
N ILE A 212 -2.55 -12.72 2.98
CA ILE A 212 -1.75 -12.03 4.00
C ILE A 212 -2.60 -11.23 4.97
N PHE A 213 -3.57 -10.46 4.48
CA PHE A 213 -4.25 -9.42 5.26
C PHE A 213 -5.71 -9.76 5.58
N ARG A 214 -6.31 -10.76 4.93
CA ARG A 214 -7.74 -11.04 5.12
C ARG A 214 -8.01 -11.81 6.40
N GLY A 215 -8.68 -11.15 7.35
CA GLY A 215 -9.29 -11.77 8.51
C GLY A 215 -10.80 -12.02 8.32
N ARG A 216 -11.43 -12.62 9.33
CA ARG A 216 -12.90 -12.77 9.45
C ARG A 216 -13.34 -12.34 10.84
N MET A 217 -14.46 -11.62 10.88
CA MET A 217 -15.15 -11.26 12.11
C MET A 217 -16.66 -11.49 11.96
N HIS A 218 -17.34 -11.72 13.06
CA HIS A 218 -18.79 -11.70 13.12
C HIS A 218 -19.24 -10.30 13.55
N GLU A 219 -20.19 -9.74 12.80
CA GLU A 219 -20.97 -8.57 13.21
C GLU A 219 -22.33 -9.07 13.66
N TYR A 220 -22.66 -8.81 14.92
CA TYR A 220 -23.99 -9.03 15.44
C TYR A 220 -24.69 -7.68 15.50
N THR A 221 -25.85 -7.60 14.85
CA THR A 221 -26.64 -6.36 14.78
C THR A 221 -28.00 -6.60 15.41
N ARG A 222 -28.39 -5.70 16.32
CA ARG A 222 -29.69 -5.67 16.97
C ARG A 222 -30.30 -4.29 16.83
N LYS A 223 -31.56 -4.19 16.38
CA LYS A 223 -32.27 -2.92 16.32
C LYS A 223 -32.63 -2.47 17.74
N VAL A 224 -32.46 -1.18 18.04
CA VAL A 224 -32.81 -0.60 19.34
C VAL A 224 -34.30 -0.26 19.34
N MET A 225 -35.00 -0.68 20.39
CA MET A 225 -36.40 -0.35 20.58
C MET A 225 -36.56 1.14 20.94
N PRO A 226 -37.62 1.82 20.47
CA PRO A 226 -37.91 3.19 20.87
C PRO A 226 -38.08 3.30 22.40
N VAL A 227 -37.59 4.38 22.98
CA VAL A 227 -37.65 4.59 24.44
C VAL A 227 -39.09 4.79 24.91
N GLU A 228 -39.95 5.32 24.04
CA GLU A 228 -41.36 5.66 24.29
C GLU A 228 -42.30 4.44 24.37
N THR A 229 -41.80 3.25 24.08
CA THR A 229 -42.61 2.03 24.03
C THR A 229 -42.92 1.48 25.43
N THR A 230 -44.18 1.10 25.69
CA THR A 230 -44.62 0.54 26.99
C THR A 230 -43.98 -0.83 27.28
N GLU A 231 -43.95 -1.28 28.54
CA GLU A 231 -43.31 -2.57 28.90
C GLU A 231 -43.93 -3.78 28.20
N GLU A 232 -45.24 -3.75 27.95
CA GLU A 232 -45.98 -4.80 27.25
C GLU A 232 -45.61 -4.83 25.76
N GLU A 233 -45.60 -3.67 25.11
CA GLU A 233 -45.15 -3.53 23.72
C GLU A 233 -43.67 -3.91 23.56
N ARG A 234 -42.80 -3.59 24.55
CA ARG A 234 -41.39 -4.02 24.54
C ARG A 234 -41.23 -5.54 24.58
N ARG A 235 -42.06 -6.26 25.34
CA ARG A 235 -42.05 -7.73 25.37
C ARG A 235 -42.44 -8.30 24.00
N VAL A 236 -43.54 -7.80 23.42
CA VAL A 236 -44.00 -8.22 22.09
C VAL A 236 -42.97 -7.90 20.99
N LEU A 237 -42.37 -6.72 21.02
CA LEU A 237 -41.35 -6.32 20.05
C LEU A 237 -40.04 -7.10 20.22
N SER A 238 -39.66 -7.48 21.45
CA SER A 238 -38.47 -8.29 21.70
C SER A 238 -38.57 -9.70 21.13
N GLU A 239 -39.78 -10.25 21.04
CA GLU A 239 -40.05 -11.55 20.42
C GLU A 239 -40.10 -11.49 18.89
N SER A 240 -40.31 -10.30 18.31
CA SER A 240 -40.32 -10.13 16.87
C SER A 240 -38.93 -10.26 16.25
N ASP A 241 -38.84 -10.93 15.09
CA ASP A 241 -37.60 -11.15 14.33
C ASP A 241 -36.85 -9.83 13.96
N GLN A 242 -37.55 -8.70 14.03
CA GLN A 242 -36.98 -7.38 13.72
C GLN A 242 -36.02 -6.88 14.81
N TYR A 243 -36.24 -7.24 16.08
CA TYR A 243 -35.40 -6.84 17.21
C TYR A 243 -34.51 -7.98 17.73
N GLN A 244 -34.60 -9.16 17.10
CA GLN A 244 -33.65 -10.24 17.33
C GLN A 244 -32.27 -9.91 16.77
N GLU A 245 -31.26 -10.50 17.39
CA GLU A 245 -29.88 -10.30 16.98
C GLU A 245 -29.59 -11.09 15.69
N LYS A 246 -29.12 -10.37 14.66
CA LYS A 246 -28.72 -10.97 13.38
C LYS A 246 -27.21 -11.04 13.30
N MET A 247 -26.68 -12.25 13.09
CA MET A 247 -25.25 -12.50 12.92
C MET A 247 -24.89 -12.49 11.43
N LYS A 248 -23.82 -11.76 11.10
CA LYS A 248 -23.27 -11.67 9.74
C LYS A 248 -21.77 -11.90 9.76
N ASP A 249 -21.29 -12.77 8.86
CA ASP A 249 -19.86 -12.91 8.62
C ASP A 249 -19.31 -11.76 7.76
N LEU A 250 -18.29 -11.09 8.28
CA LEU A 250 -17.61 -9.99 7.62
C LEU A 250 -16.12 -10.28 7.44
N PRO A 251 -15.63 -10.37 6.19
CA PRO A 251 -14.20 -10.33 5.95
C PRO A 251 -13.67 -8.91 6.12
N PHE A 252 -12.46 -8.76 6.65
CA PHE A 252 -11.78 -7.48 6.76
C PHE A 252 -10.33 -7.58 6.28
N LEU A 253 -9.76 -6.47 5.81
CA LEU A 253 -8.33 -6.34 5.47
C LEU A 253 -7.54 -5.54 6.52
N TYR A 254 -8.25 -4.71 7.28
CA TYR A 254 -7.71 -3.90 8.36
C TYR A 254 -8.81 -3.69 9.41
N LEU A 255 -8.40 -3.42 10.65
CA LEU A 255 -9.30 -3.07 11.75
C LEU A 255 -9.25 -1.58 12.01
N THR A 256 -10.43 -0.94 12.04
CA THR A 256 -10.54 0.47 12.38
C THR A 256 -10.81 0.62 13.89
N LEU A 257 -9.86 1.24 14.58
CA LEU A 257 -9.98 1.61 15.98
C LEU A 257 -10.44 3.05 16.09
N ASP A 258 -11.56 3.25 16.78
CA ASP A 258 -12.08 4.57 17.08
C ASP A 258 -11.39 5.06 18.35
N LEU A 259 -10.68 6.19 18.26
CA LEU A 259 -10.11 6.83 19.44
C LEU A 259 -11.21 7.57 20.22
N PRO A 260 -11.15 7.59 21.56
CA PRO A 260 -12.07 8.41 22.34
C PRO A 260 -11.84 9.89 22.02
N ALA A 261 -12.88 10.72 22.10
CA ALA A 261 -12.75 12.15 21.85
C ALA A 261 -11.67 12.77 22.74
N ALA A 262 -10.91 13.72 22.19
CA ALA A 262 -9.96 14.48 22.99
C ALA A 262 -10.72 15.17 24.13
N PRO A 263 -10.20 15.13 25.38
CA PRO A 263 -10.85 15.80 26.49
C PRO A 263 -10.97 17.30 26.19
N LEU A 264 -12.19 17.83 26.29
CA LEU A 264 -12.48 19.23 26.00
C LEU A 264 -11.82 20.19 27.01
N TYR A 265 -11.48 19.68 28.20
CA TYR A 265 -10.92 20.45 29.29
C TYR A 265 -9.46 20.07 29.52
N ARG A 266 -8.62 21.09 29.68
CA ARG A 266 -7.25 20.94 30.20
C ARG A 266 -7.35 20.78 31.71
N ASP A 267 -6.50 19.92 32.27
CA ASP A 267 -6.37 19.77 33.72
C ASP A 267 -5.86 21.08 34.37
N GLU A 268 -6.05 21.25 35.68
CA GLU A 268 -5.72 22.46 36.46
C GLU A 268 -4.24 22.88 36.31
N LEU A 269 -3.38 21.94 35.90
CA LEU A 269 -1.93 22.11 35.74
C LEU A 269 -1.48 22.61 34.35
N MET A 270 -2.38 22.88 33.40
CA MET A 270 -2.05 23.46 32.07
C MET A 270 -0.95 22.71 31.28
N GLN A 271 -0.67 21.45 31.62
CA GLN A 271 0.19 20.60 30.80
C GLN A 271 -0.64 20.10 29.60
N ASN A 272 -0.03 20.07 28.41
CA ASN A 272 -0.63 19.43 27.24
C ASN A 272 -0.75 17.93 27.52
N ILE A 273 -1.86 17.50 28.10
CA ILE A 273 -2.16 16.08 28.31
C ILE A 273 -2.48 15.51 26.94
N ILE A 274 -1.47 14.91 26.30
CA ILE A 274 -1.70 14.03 25.15
C ILE A 274 -2.53 12.85 25.68
N PRO A 275 -3.78 12.65 25.24
CA PRO A 275 -4.61 11.57 25.76
C PRO A 275 -3.97 10.23 25.41
N GLN A 276 -3.79 9.39 26.43
CA GLN A 276 -3.21 8.05 26.27
C GLN A 276 -4.29 7.00 26.48
N VAL A 277 -4.40 6.06 25.54
CA VAL A 277 -5.36 4.97 25.60
C VAL A 277 -4.61 3.67 25.29
N PRO A 278 -4.64 2.67 26.18
CA PRO A 278 -4.04 1.38 25.90
C PRO A 278 -4.67 0.70 24.69
N LEU A 279 -3.86 0.05 23.86
CA LEU A 279 -4.35 -0.69 22.69
C LEU A 279 -5.33 -1.81 23.07
N SER A 280 -5.11 -2.46 24.23
CA SER A 280 -6.01 -3.49 24.75
C SER A 280 -7.44 -2.96 24.92
N VAL A 281 -7.60 -1.73 25.43
CA VAL A 281 -8.89 -1.06 25.60
C VAL A 281 -9.55 -0.83 24.25
N LEU A 282 -8.82 -0.34 23.25
CA LEU A 282 -9.38 -0.13 21.91
C LEU A 282 -9.80 -1.45 21.24
N LEU A 283 -9.03 -2.52 21.45
CA LEU A 283 -9.31 -3.84 20.89
C LEU A 283 -10.50 -4.55 21.56
N THR A 284 -10.91 -4.13 22.75
CA THR A 284 -12.13 -4.66 23.39
C THR A 284 -13.38 -4.46 22.52
N LYS A 285 -13.37 -3.51 21.58
CA LYS A 285 -14.41 -3.36 20.54
C LYS A 285 -14.70 -4.67 19.78
N PHE A 286 -13.72 -5.57 19.67
CA PHE A 286 -13.82 -6.79 18.87
C PHE A 286 -13.87 -8.08 19.70
N ASN A 287 -14.20 -7.99 20.99
CA ASN A 287 -14.25 -9.13 21.91
C ASN A 287 -15.60 -9.87 21.93
N GLY A 288 -16.59 -9.42 21.14
CA GLY A 288 -17.95 -9.98 21.12
C GLY A 288 -18.84 -9.57 22.30
N ALA A 289 -18.36 -8.79 23.27
CA ALA A 289 -19.12 -8.36 24.44
C ALA A 289 -19.50 -6.87 24.39
N ILE A 290 -18.64 -6.00 23.85
CA ILE A 290 -18.92 -4.56 23.79
C ILE A 290 -19.89 -4.27 22.65
N GLU A 291 -21.06 -3.72 23.01
CA GLU A 291 -22.01 -3.18 22.06
C GLU A 291 -21.76 -1.68 21.83
N LYS A 292 -21.83 -1.26 20.57
CA LYS A 292 -21.72 0.14 20.17
C LYS A 292 -23.00 0.57 19.45
N GLU A 293 -23.52 1.73 19.81
CA GLU A 293 -24.69 2.29 19.15
C GLU A 293 -24.30 2.92 17.81
N TYR A 294 -25.04 2.56 16.76
CA TYR A 294 -24.97 3.12 15.42
C TYR A 294 -26.31 3.75 15.09
N LYS A 295 -26.32 5.08 14.99
CA LYS A 295 -27.50 5.86 14.64
C LYS A 295 -27.58 6.04 13.12
N THR A 296 -28.70 5.66 12.53
CA THR A 296 -29.08 6.02 11.16
C THR A 296 -30.17 7.10 11.21
N TYR A 297 -30.60 7.62 10.05
CA TYR A 297 -31.58 8.72 9.98
C TYR A 297 -32.91 8.39 10.69
N ASN A 298 -33.34 7.12 10.67
CA ASN A 298 -34.61 6.68 11.25
C ASN A 298 -34.48 5.57 12.30
N GLU A 299 -33.33 4.89 12.40
CA GLU A 299 -33.18 3.69 13.22
C GLU A 299 -31.86 3.67 13.99
N ASN A 300 -31.90 3.21 15.24
CA ASN A 300 -30.72 2.97 16.05
C ASN A 300 -30.43 1.47 16.08
N PHE A 301 -29.16 1.10 15.94
CA PHE A 301 -28.70 -0.29 16.01
C PHE A 301 -27.61 -0.44 17.06
N MET A 302 -27.70 -1.46 17.89
CA MET A 302 -26.55 -1.95 18.65
C MET A 302 -25.78 -2.93 17.80
N LYS A 303 -24.48 -2.70 17.68
CA LYS A 303 -23.56 -3.60 16.99
C LYS A 303 -22.47 -4.08 17.92
N ARG A 304 -22.20 -5.37 17.93
CA ARG A 304 -21.02 -5.97 18.56
C ARG A 304 -20.22 -6.75 17.52
N PHE A 305 -18.90 -6.73 17.68
CA PHE A 305 -17.98 -7.37 16.75
C PHE A 305 -17.15 -8.43 17.46
N GLU A 306 -16.93 -9.57 16.81
CA GLU A 306 -16.15 -10.69 17.36
C GLU A 306 -15.15 -11.19 16.31
N LEU A 307 -13.86 -11.24 16.67
CA LEU A 307 -12.81 -11.75 15.77
C LEU A 307 -12.83 -13.28 15.72
N VAL A 308 -13.08 -13.84 14.54
CA VAL A 308 -13.16 -15.28 14.32
C VAL A 308 -11.83 -15.83 13.80
N ARG A 309 -11.21 -15.09 12.87
CA ARG A 309 -9.94 -15.48 12.26
C ARG A 309 -9.06 -14.28 12.04
N LEU A 310 -7.85 -14.34 12.61
CA LEU A 310 -6.82 -13.33 12.40
C LEU A 310 -6.02 -13.61 11.11
N PRO A 311 -5.65 -12.56 10.36
CA PRO A 311 -4.71 -12.67 9.26
C PRO A 311 -3.27 -12.86 9.77
N PRO A 312 -2.37 -13.44 8.97
CA PRO A 312 -0.94 -13.49 9.30
C PRO A 312 -0.32 -12.11 9.57
N TYR A 313 -0.78 -11.06 8.88
CA TYR A 313 -0.41 -9.68 9.13
C TYR A 313 -1.66 -8.86 9.37
N LEU A 314 -1.82 -8.35 10.60
CA LEU A 314 -2.95 -7.52 10.99
C LEU A 314 -2.62 -6.04 10.80
N ILE A 315 -3.44 -5.34 10.02
CA ILE A 315 -3.35 -3.89 9.90
C ILE A 315 -4.35 -3.25 10.86
N ILE A 316 -3.87 -2.33 11.69
CA ILE A 316 -4.67 -1.55 12.61
C ILE A 316 -4.63 -0.10 12.17
N MET A 317 -5.81 0.49 12.03
CA MET A 317 -6.01 1.85 11.56
C MET A 317 -6.69 2.67 12.63
N TYR A 318 -5.96 3.64 13.19
CA TYR A 318 -6.53 4.57 14.15
C TYR A 318 -7.28 5.66 13.40
N LYS A 319 -8.59 5.75 13.64
CA LYS A 319 -9.41 6.83 13.11
C LYS A 319 -9.10 8.10 13.89
N ARG A 320 -8.17 8.90 13.36
CA ARG A 320 -7.73 10.16 13.96
C ARG A 320 -8.47 11.38 13.42
N PHE A 321 -8.93 11.33 12.17
CA PHE A 321 -9.57 12.47 11.54
C PHE A 321 -11.09 12.34 11.62
N HIS A 322 -11.73 13.33 12.23
CA HIS A 322 -13.18 13.44 12.33
C HIS A 322 -13.63 14.74 11.67
N LYS A 323 -14.62 14.65 10.78
CA LYS A 323 -15.21 15.84 10.16
C LYS A 323 -16.36 16.32 11.03
N ASN A 324 -16.17 17.46 11.68
CA ASN A 324 -17.23 18.18 12.38
C ASN A 324 -17.99 19.06 11.38
N GLN A 325 -19.01 19.81 11.85
CA GLN A 325 -19.80 20.69 10.98
C GLN A 325 -18.95 21.78 10.29
N TRP A 326 -17.82 22.17 10.88
CA TRP A 326 -17.00 23.30 10.41
C TRP A 326 -15.65 22.91 9.80
N PHE A 327 -14.96 21.92 10.36
CA PHE A 327 -13.62 21.53 9.92
C PHE A 327 -13.32 20.07 10.24
N VAL A 328 -12.20 19.58 9.70
CA VAL A 328 -11.66 18.25 10.04
C VAL A 328 -10.74 18.40 11.24
N GLU A 329 -11.10 17.76 12.35
CA GLU A 329 -10.34 17.75 13.59
C GLU A 329 -9.51 16.47 13.68
N LYS A 330 -8.29 16.59 14.21
CA LYS A 330 -7.39 15.48 14.48
C LYS A 330 -7.42 15.16 15.97
N ASN A 331 -7.67 13.90 16.28
CA ASN A 331 -7.55 13.29 17.60
C ASN A 331 -6.07 13.11 18.02
#